data_AF-A0A8S4QU81-F1
#
_entry.id   AF-A0A8S4QU81-F1
#
_cell.length_a   1.000
_cell.length_b   1.000
_cell.length_c   1.000
_cell.angle_alpha   90.00
_cell.angle_beta   90.00
_cell.angle_gamma   90.00
#
_symmetry.space_group_name_H-M   'P 1'
#
loop_
_entity.id
_entity.type
_entity.pdbx_description
1 polymer ?
#
loop_
_entity_poly.entity_id
_entity_poly.type
_entity_poly.pdbx_seq_one_letter_code
_entity_poly.pdbx_strand_id
1 'polypeptide(L)'
;ETLSRQLASLLELSTVSDADPNRPNVCPRLVVRQSPQDRRELLKRLLNDASKAREYSSNFGVSRNYCLQVWKLCEALWGADLDNDGVPGTDIQSKVHRHKCLLQWLKEAVADVTDKELSETRQGEPEDELDGHSARVWTLLLGGRVLEACKLSKDCGDLNMATLIAQATGDPAFKSLIARQLNTWQECGADTLIADSRRATLHLVAGLRPSSHLETLDWIRALRATARYLCPQIPTLEQIVRTYESYFSSSEDVDLSSLPEDEMGMSFPTPPYDDVYTLTTSVSASLLNPTASVMFIILIIISTYNRPETGNGSPPTMRRG
;
A
#
# COMPACT_ATOMS: atom_id res chain seq x y z
N GLU A 1 -3.09 22.85 17.76
CA GLU A 1 -3.98 22.19 18.74
C GLU A 1 -3.89 20.66 18.71
N THR A 2 -3.92 20.02 17.53
CA THR A 2 -3.74 18.56 17.40
C THR A 2 -2.34 18.09 17.81
N LEU A 3 -1.29 18.73 17.27
CA LEU A 3 0.10 18.45 17.65
C LEU A 3 0.33 18.68 19.14
N SER A 4 -0.25 19.73 19.74
CA SER A 4 -0.11 19.98 21.18
C SER A 4 -0.80 18.90 22.02
N ARG A 5 -1.94 18.36 21.57
CA ARG A 5 -2.59 17.23 22.25
C ARG A 5 -1.77 15.95 22.10
N GLN A 6 -1.27 15.66 20.91
CA GLN A 6 -0.39 14.51 20.67
C GLN A 6 0.90 14.60 21.49
N LEU A 7 1.51 15.79 21.60
CA LEU A 7 2.68 16.03 22.45
C LEU A 7 2.35 15.88 23.94
N ALA A 8 1.16 16.32 24.39
CA ALA A 8 0.71 16.09 25.76
C ALA A 8 0.53 14.59 26.05
N SER A 9 -0.14 13.87 25.15
CA SER A 9 -0.30 12.41 25.21
C SER A 9 1.06 11.68 25.24
N LEU A 10 2.03 12.14 24.46
CA LEU A 10 3.40 11.61 24.46
C LEU A 10 4.14 11.90 25.76
N LEU A 11 3.98 13.10 26.31
CA LEU A 11 4.62 13.51 27.57
C LEU A 11 4.07 12.69 28.74
N GLU A 12 2.75 12.50 28.83
CA GLU A 12 2.11 11.69 29.87
C GLU A 12 2.57 10.22 29.85
N LEU A 13 2.80 9.67 28.66
CA LEU A 13 3.23 8.29 28.44
C LEU A 13 4.74 8.15 28.30
N SER A 14 5.50 9.16 28.69
CA SER A 14 6.95 9.14 28.72
C SER A 14 7.49 9.12 30.14
N THR A 15 8.65 8.51 30.30
CA THR A 15 9.44 8.51 31.54
C THR A 15 10.74 9.23 31.26
N VAL A 16 11.19 10.03 32.23
CA VAL A 16 12.51 10.65 32.17
C VAL A 16 13.53 9.55 32.44
N SER A 17 14.46 9.32 31.51
CA SER A 17 15.61 8.45 31.76
C SER A 17 16.42 9.04 32.90
N ASP A 18 16.67 8.25 33.95
CA ASP A 18 17.54 8.66 35.04
C ASP A 18 18.91 9.05 34.50
N ALA A 19 19.48 10.12 35.04
CA ALA A 19 20.87 10.49 34.80
C ALA A 19 21.73 9.37 35.38
N ASP A 20 22.44 8.64 34.52
CA ASP A 20 23.38 7.60 34.94
C ASP A 20 24.39 8.24 35.92
N PRO A 21 24.47 7.80 37.19
CA PRO A 21 25.34 8.41 38.20
C PRO A 21 26.82 8.36 37.82
N ASN A 22 27.19 7.51 36.84
CA ASN A 22 28.54 7.38 36.30
C ASN A 22 28.84 8.33 35.12
N ARG A 23 27.85 9.08 34.61
CA ARG A 23 28.02 10.01 33.49
C ARG A 23 27.30 11.36 33.76
N PRO A 24 27.90 12.24 34.57
CA PRO A 24 27.28 13.52 34.98
C PRO A 24 27.07 14.53 33.84
N ASN A 25 27.63 14.28 32.65
CA ASN A 25 27.48 15.15 31.47
C ASN A 25 26.31 14.75 30.54
N VAL A 26 25.53 13.73 30.91
CA VAL A 26 24.42 13.25 30.07
C VAL A 26 23.10 13.84 30.58
N CYS A 27 22.51 14.73 29.80
CA CYS A 27 21.20 15.30 30.10
C CYS A 27 20.12 14.19 30.13
N PRO A 28 19.15 14.27 31.06
CA PRO A 28 18.04 13.32 31.09
C PRO A 28 17.27 13.36 29.77
N ARG A 29 17.02 12.19 29.19
CA ARG A 29 16.28 12.04 27.94
C ARG A 29 14.85 11.61 28.22
N LEU A 30 13.90 12.24 27.56
CA LEU A 30 12.52 11.78 27.56
C LEU A 30 12.43 10.47 26.75
N VAL A 31 12.06 9.36 27.40
CA VAL A 31 11.90 8.07 26.76
C VAL A 31 10.45 7.65 26.86
N VAL A 32 9.81 7.40 25.72
CA VAL A 32 8.44 6.85 25.69
C VAL A 32 8.46 5.47 26.35
N ARG A 33 7.46 5.18 27.19
CA ARG A 33 7.34 3.88 27.85
C ARG A 33 7.37 2.76 26.81
N GLN A 34 8.22 1.77 27.07
CA GLN A 34 8.52 0.71 26.10
C GLN A 34 7.62 -0.51 26.26
N SER A 35 6.78 -0.57 27.31
CA SER A 35 5.91 -1.71 27.53
C SER A 35 4.88 -1.82 26.38
N PRO A 36 4.54 -3.04 25.93
CA PRO A 36 3.56 -3.23 24.86
C PRO A 36 2.19 -2.61 25.18
N GLN A 37 1.77 -2.71 26.44
CA GLN A 37 0.50 -2.18 26.92
C GLN A 37 0.50 -0.64 26.92
N ASP A 38 1.58 0.01 27.35
CA ASP A 38 1.72 1.47 27.28
C ASP A 38 1.75 1.95 25.82
N ARG A 39 2.42 1.22 24.91
CA ARG A 39 2.43 1.51 23.47
C ARG A 39 1.04 1.36 22.85
N ARG A 40 0.26 0.36 23.27
CA ARG A 40 -1.13 0.17 22.84
C ARG A 40 -2.01 1.34 23.27
N GLU A 41 -1.89 1.75 24.53
CA GLU A 41 -2.63 2.89 25.06
C GLU A 41 -2.25 4.20 24.35
N LEU A 42 -0.95 4.41 24.12
CA LEU A 42 -0.44 5.53 23.34
C LEU A 42 -1.06 5.57 21.95
N LEU A 43 -1.05 4.45 21.22
CA LEU A 43 -1.63 4.34 19.89
C LEU A 43 -3.12 4.73 19.90
N LYS A 44 -3.89 4.21 20.87
CA LYS A 44 -5.33 4.55 21.02
C LYS A 44 -5.55 6.04 21.25
N ARG A 45 -4.73 6.67 22.10
CA ARG A 45 -4.80 8.11 22.37
C ARG A 45 -4.47 8.94 21.15
N LEU A 46 -3.39 8.62 20.44
CA LEU A 46 -2.99 9.34 19.22
C LEU A 46 -4.05 9.22 18.11
N LEU A 47 -4.68 8.05 17.99
CA LEU A 47 -5.79 7.85 17.06
C LEU A 47 -7.02 8.69 17.45
N ASN A 48 -7.36 8.74 18.74
CA ASN A 48 -8.45 9.57 19.26
C ASN A 48 -8.17 11.07 19.07
N ASP A 49 -6.93 11.50 19.26
CA ASP A 49 -6.51 12.88 19.05
C ASP A 49 -6.57 13.25 17.56
N ALA A 50 -6.16 12.33 16.67
CA ALA A 50 -6.27 12.49 15.23
C ALA A 50 -7.72 12.53 14.75
N SER A 51 -8.62 11.75 15.36
CA SER A 51 -10.05 11.75 15.02
C SER A 51 -10.76 13.00 15.51
N LYS A 52 -10.35 13.58 16.65
CA LYS A 52 -10.92 14.82 17.22
C LYS A 52 -10.33 16.11 16.65
N ALA A 53 -9.35 16.01 15.77
CA ALA A 53 -8.76 17.15 15.07
C ALA A 53 -9.85 17.99 14.40
N ARG A 54 -9.94 19.30 14.69
CA ARG A 54 -10.73 20.23 13.86
C ARG A 54 -10.05 20.39 12.50
N GLU A 55 -10.81 20.70 11.45
CA GLU A 55 -10.24 21.07 10.16
C GLU A 55 -9.25 22.22 10.36
N TYR A 56 -7.97 21.94 10.16
CA TYR A 56 -6.97 22.99 10.05
C TYR A 56 -6.81 23.32 8.57
N SER A 57 -6.82 24.62 8.24
CA SER A 57 -6.23 25.11 7.01
C SER A 57 -4.85 24.48 6.86
N SER A 58 -4.52 24.03 5.65
CA SER A 58 -3.28 23.33 5.31
C SER A 58 -2.04 24.22 5.39
N ASN A 59 -1.86 24.95 6.49
CA ASN A 59 -0.72 25.84 6.72
C ASN A 59 0.60 25.06 6.77
N PHE A 60 0.56 23.74 7.05
CA PHE A 60 1.70 22.82 7.04
C PHE A 60 1.56 21.70 5.97
N GLY A 61 0.64 21.84 5.01
CA GLY A 61 0.55 20.92 3.87
C GLY A 61 0.05 19.48 4.14
N VAL A 62 -0.19 19.08 5.39
CA VAL A 62 -0.70 17.73 5.71
C VAL A 62 -2.20 17.79 6.00
N SER A 63 -3.01 16.95 5.35
CA SER A 63 -4.45 16.89 5.62
C SER A 63 -4.75 16.12 6.91
N ARG A 64 -5.85 16.45 7.59
CA ARG A 64 -6.35 15.68 8.75
C ARG A 64 -6.56 14.21 8.39
N ASN A 65 -7.15 13.96 7.21
CA ASN A 65 -7.40 12.60 6.74
C ASN A 65 -6.08 11.83 6.58
N TYR A 66 -5.03 12.46 6.05
CA TYR A 66 -3.70 11.83 5.96
C TYR A 66 -3.16 11.44 7.34
N CYS A 67 -3.16 12.35 8.31
CA CYS A 67 -2.69 12.05 9.68
C CYS A 67 -3.48 10.89 10.32
N LEU A 68 -4.81 10.88 10.14
CA LEU A 68 -5.67 9.82 10.66
C LEU A 68 -5.38 8.48 9.98
N GLN A 69 -5.15 8.47 8.66
CA GLN A 69 -4.82 7.25 7.92
C GLN A 69 -3.46 6.67 8.34
N VAL A 70 -2.47 7.49 8.66
CA VAL A 70 -1.19 7.03 9.22
C VAL A 70 -1.39 6.27 10.54
N TRP A 71 -2.19 6.81 11.46
CA TRP A 71 -2.44 6.14 12.74
C TRP A 71 -3.31 4.89 12.60
N LYS A 72 -4.29 4.90 11.69
CA LYS A 72 -5.07 3.70 11.35
C LYS A 72 -4.21 2.61 10.72
N LEU A 73 -3.24 2.98 9.90
CA LEU A 73 -2.26 2.04 9.34
C LEU A 73 -1.45 1.38 10.46
N CYS A 74 -0.97 2.18 11.41
CA CYS A 74 -0.25 1.64 12.57
C CYS A 74 -1.13 0.68 13.39
N GLU A 75 -2.40 0.99 13.59
CA GLU A 75 -3.35 0.08 14.24
C GLU A 75 -3.58 -1.20 13.44
N ALA A 76 -3.72 -1.13 12.12
CA ALA A 76 -3.91 -2.29 11.26
C ALA A 76 -2.69 -3.23 11.26
N LEU A 77 -1.48 -2.69 11.40
CA LEU A 77 -0.23 -3.45 11.32
C LEU A 77 0.22 -4.00 12.69
N TRP A 78 0.15 -3.19 13.75
CA TRP A 78 0.66 -3.54 15.08
C TRP A 78 -0.41 -3.70 16.16
N GLY A 79 -1.67 -3.35 15.91
CA GLY A 79 -2.70 -3.36 16.95
C GLY A 79 -2.85 -4.72 17.64
N ALA A 80 -2.99 -5.79 16.83
CA ALA A 80 -3.10 -7.16 17.34
C ALA A 80 -1.81 -7.66 18.03
N ASP A 81 -0.64 -7.25 17.54
CA ASP A 81 0.64 -7.64 18.13
C ASP A 81 0.83 -6.97 19.50
N LEU A 82 0.42 -5.71 19.64
CA LEU A 82 0.45 -4.98 20.91
C LEU A 82 -0.55 -5.52 21.93
N ASP A 83 -1.72 -5.99 21.48
CA ASP A 83 -2.70 -6.66 22.33
C ASP A 83 -2.21 -8.05 22.80
N ASN A 84 -1.24 -8.64 22.09
CA ASN A 84 -0.55 -9.90 22.42
C ASN A 84 0.83 -9.68 23.07
N ASP A 85 0.90 -8.76 24.04
CA ASP A 85 2.13 -8.40 24.77
C ASP A 85 3.33 -8.06 23.86
N GLY A 86 3.06 -7.51 22.67
CA GLY A 86 4.08 -7.10 21.70
C GLY A 86 4.70 -8.25 20.91
N VAL A 87 4.19 -9.48 21.07
CA VAL A 87 4.68 -10.65 20.34
C VAL A 87 3.95 -10.74 19.00
N PRO A 88 4.67 -10.67 17.86
CA PRO A 88 4.05 -10.80 16.55
C PRO A 88 3.35 -12.14 16.41
N GLY A 89 2.05 -12.12 16.10
CA GLY A 89 1.32 -13.36 15.83
C GLY A 89 1.88 -14.06 14.59
N THR A 90 2.48 -15.24 14.78
CA THR A 90 3.13 -16.02 13.71
C THR A 90 2.24 -17.16 13.18
N ASP A 91 1.19 -17.51 13.91
CA ASP A 91 0.20 -18.50 13.51
C ASP A 91 -0.62 -18.03 12.30
N ILE A 92 -1.26 -18.98 11.62
CA ILE A 92 -2.02 -18.72 10.40
C ILE A 92 -3.18 -17.74 10.68
N GLN A 93 -3.85 -17.85 11.83
CA GLN A 93 -4.99 -16.99 12.15
C GLN A 93 -4.53 -15.54 12.33
N SER A 94 -3.41 -15.31 13.02
CA SER A 94 -2.81 -13.99 13.17
C SER A 94 -2.38 -13.39 11.84
N LYS A 95 -1.78 -14.18 10.92
CA LYS A 95 -1.43 -13.72 9.58
C LYS A 95 -2.66 -13.30 8.77
N VAL A 96 -3.71 -14.12 8.78
CA VAL A 96 -4.99 -13.83 8.12
C VAL A 96 -5.65 -12.60 8.73
N HIS A 97 -5.62 -12.46 10.06
CA HIS A 97 -6.18 -11.31 10.76
C HIS A 97 -5.47 -10.02 10.37
N ARG A 98 -4.12 -10.00 10.43
CA ARG A 98 -3.32 -8.83 10.03
C ARG A 98 -3.56 -8.45 8.56
N HIS A 99 -3.61 -9.44 7.67
CA HIS A 99 -3.93 -9.20 6.25
C HIS A 99 -5.35 -8.62 6.06
N LYS A 100 -6.34 -9.12 6.81
CA LYS A 100 -7.71 -8.57 6.80
C LYS A 100 -7.74 -7.12 7.30
N CYS A 101 -7.02 -6.80 8.37
CA CYS A 101 -6.90 -5.44 8.88
C CYS A 101 -6.24 -4.50 7.86
N LEU A 102 -5.18 -4.96 7.19
CA LEU A 102 -4.53 -4.21 6.11
C LEU A 102 -5.49 -3.93 4.94
N LEU A 103 -6.22 -4.94 4.47
CA LEU A 103 -7.21 -4.76 3.39
C LEU A 103 -8.35 -3.81 3.79
N GLN A 104 -8.77 -3.86 5.06
CA GLN A 104 -9.79 -2.95 5.59
C GLN A 104 -9.27 -1.51 5.64
N TRP A 105 -8.04 -1.30 6.13
CA TRP A 105 -7.40 0.02 6.09
C TRP A 105 -7.26 0.54 4.67
N LEU A 106 -6.77 -0.28 3.72
CA LEU A 106 -6.64 0.11 2.32
C LEU A 106 -8.00 0.52 1.72
N LYS A 107 -9.07 -0.22 2.04
CA LYS A 107 -10.45 0.10 1.63
C LYS A 107 -10.90 1.47 2.18
N GLU A 108 -10.63 1.76 3.45
CA GLU A 108 -10.96 3.05 4.05
C GLU A 108 -10.13 4.20 3.50
N ALA A 109 -8.84 3.96 3.19
CA ALA A 109 -7.93 4.96 2.66
C ALA A 109 -8.31 5.43 1.25
N VAL A 110 -8.91 4.55 0.44
CA VAL A 110 -9.33 4.87 -0.95
C VAL A 110 -10.80 5.26 -1.06
N ALA A 111 -11.56 5.26 0.03
CA ALA A 111 -13.01 5.48 0.02
C ALA A 111 -13.38 6.83 -0.63
N ASP A 112 -12.78 7.93 -0.16
CA ASP A 112 -13.04 9.28 -0.67
C ASP A 112 -12.74 9.41 -2.17
N VAL A 113 -11.62 8.82 -2.63
CA VAL A 113 -11.22 8.83 -4.05
C VAL A 113 -12.18 8.00 -4.88
N THR A 114 -12.59 6.84 -4.37
CA THR A 114 -13.54 5.95 -5.04
C THR A 114 -14.90 6.62 -5.18
N ASP A 115 -15.41 7.26 -4.13
CA ASP A 115 -16.70 7.97 -4.16
C ASP A 115 -16.67 9.15 -5.12
N LYS A 116 -15.57 9.91 -5.13
CA LYS A 116 -15.37 11.00 -6.09
C LYS A 116 -15.41 10.49 -7.53
N GLU A 117 -14.66 9.44 -7.86
CA GLU A 117 -14.65 8.87 -9.20
C GLU A 117 -16.01 8.28 -9.62
N LEU A 118 -16.78 7.72 -8.68
CA LEU A 118 -18.12 7.20 -8.97
C LEU A 118 -19.16 8.31 -9.15
N SER A 119 -18.92 9.50 -8.60
CA SER A 119 -19.78 10.67 -8.79
C SER A 119 -19.54 11.37 -10.13
N GLU A 120 -18.34 11.20 -10.70
CA GLU A 120 -17.99 11.74 -12.00
C GLU A 120 -18.68 10.93 -13.11
N THR A 121 -19.31 11.64 -14.05
CA THR A 121 -19.92 10.99 -15.22
C THR A 121 -18.82 10.60 -16.20
N ARG A 122 -18.55 9.30 -16.32
CA ARG A 122 -17.65 8.76 -17.34
C ARG A 122 -18.45 8.43 -18.60
N GLN A 123 -17.90 8.77 -19.77
CA GLN A 123 -18.42 8.24 -21.02
C GLN A 123 -18.12 6.74 -21.07
N GLY A 124 -19.10 5.94 -21.46
CA GLY A 124 -18.90 4.51 -21.66
C GLY A 124 -17.91 4.24 -22.79
N GLU A 125 -17.16 3.15 -22.66
CA GLU A 125 -16.33 2.62 -23.75
C GLU A 125 -17.26 2.19 -24.91
N PRO A 126 -16.83 2.29 -26.18
CA PRO A 126 -17.70 1.97 -27.32
C PRO A 126 -18.19 0.52 -27.34
N GLU A 127 -17.42 -0.39 -26.73
CA GLU A 127 -17.75 -1.80 -26.55
C GLU A 127 -18.65 -2.06 -25.32
N ASP A 128 -18.85 -1.06 -24.45
CA ASP A 128 -19.68 -1.17 -23.25
C ASP A 128 -21.14 -0.89 -23.60
N GLU A 129 -21.92 -1.96 -23.65
CA GLU A 129 -23.34 -1.93 -24.03
C GLU A 129 -24.14 -1.02 -23.07
N LEU A 130 -24.47 0.18 -23.55
CA LEU A 130 -25.57 1.06 -23.11
C LEU A 130 -25.35 1.97 -21.88
N ASP A 131 -24.35 1.78 -21.02
CA ASP A 131 -24.24 2.60 -19.79
C ASP A 131 -22.83 2.84 -19.20
N GLY A 132 -21.76 2.28 -19.79
CA GLY A 132 -20.40 2.42 -19.26
C GLY A 132 -20.18 1.79 -17.88
N HIS A 133 -20.99 0.80 -17.49
CA HIS A 133 -20.91 0.20 -16.17
C HIS A 133 -19.58 -0.53 -15.91
N SER A 134 -18.85 -1.02 -16.93
CA SER A 134 -17.59 -1.74 -16.72
C SER A 134 -16.53 -0.86 -16.06
N ALA A 135 -16.45 0.42 -16.45
CA ALA A 135 -15.56 1.40 -15.83
C ALA A 135 -15.90 1.64 -14.34
N ARG A 136 -17.20 1.66 -14.01
CA ARG A 136 -17.67 1.82 -12.63
C ARG A 136 -17.42 0.57 -11.79
N VAL A 137 -17.60 -0.61 -12.37
CA VAL A 137 -17.25 -1.91 -11.77
C VAL A 137 -15.76 -1.96 -11.45
N TRP A 138 -14.90 -1.54 -12.40
CA TRP A 138 -13.46 -1.43 -12.19
C TRP A 138 -13.12 -0.54 -10.98
N THR A 139 -13.66 0.69 -10.94
CA THR A 139 -13.48 1.60 -9.80
C THR A 139 -13.95 1.00 -8.48
N LEU A 140 -15.11 0.31 -8.45
CA LEU A 140 -15.63 -0.36 -7.25
C LEU A 140 -14.73 -1.50 -6.76
N LEU A 141 -14.14 -2.28 -7.67
CA LEU A 141 -13.23 -3.38 -7.33
C LEU A 141 -11.92 -2.89 -6.74
N LEU A 142 -11.35 -1.83 -7.31
CA LEU A 142 -10.17 -1.15 -6.79
C LEU A 142 -10.46 -0.53 -5.41
N GLY A 143 -11.64 0.07 -5.24
CA GLY A 143 -12.12 0.61 -3.97
C GLY A 143 -12.51 -0.45 -2.92
N GLY A 144 -12.56 -1.73 -3.30
CA GLY A 144 -12.87 -2.83 -2.37
C GLY A 144 -14.33 -3.00 -2.00
N ARG A 145 -15.21 -2.51 -2.87
CA ARG A 145 -16.65 -2.56 -2.73
C ARG A 145 -17.21 -3.68 -3.61
N VAL A 146 -16.68 -4.89 -3.42
CA VAL A 146 -17.02 -6.09 -4.22
C VAL A 146 -18.52 -6.34 -4.29
N LEU A 147 -19.21 -6.23 -3.16
CA LEU A 147 -20.66 -6.42 -3.09
C LEU A 147 -21.43 -5.38 -3.90
N GLU A 148 -20.94 -4.15 -3.96
CA GLU A 148 -21.56 -3.09 -4.75
C GLU A 148 -21.25 -3.26 -6.24
N ALA A 149 -20.05 -3.72 -6.59
CA ALA A 149 -19.71 -4.11 -7.95
C ALA A 149 -20.64 -5.23 -8.45
N CYS A 150 -20.86 -6.28 -7.65
CA CYS A 150 -21.82 -7.35 -7.97
C CYS A 150 -23.24 -6.82 -8.18
N LYS A 151 -23.71 -5.92 -7.30
CA LYS A 151 -25.04 -5.32 -7.42
C LYS A 151 -25.15 -4.49 -8.69
N LEU A 152 -24.17 -3.62 -8.96
CA LEU A 152 -24.13 -2.80 -10.16
C LEU A 152 -24.18 -3.66 -11.43
N SER A 153 -23.31 -4.66 -11.55
CA SER A 153 -23.33 -5.58 -12.69
C SER A 153 -24.69 -6.27 -12.84
N LYS A 154 -25.29 -6.72 -11.74
CA LYS A 154 -26.61 -7.36 -11.77
C LYS A 154 -27.72 -6.40 -12.23
N ASP A 155 -27.71 -5.17 -11.73
CA ASP A 155 -28.73 -4.16 -12.01
C ASP A 155 -28.63 -3.65 -13.46
N CYS A 156 -27.42 -3.64 -14.03
CA CYS A 156 -27.15 -3.37 -15.46
C CYS A 156 -27.40 -4.58 -16.38
N GLY A 157 -27.81 -5.74 -15.83
CA GLY A 157 -28.10 -6.96 -16.60
C GLY A 157 -26.91 -7.88 -16.89
N ASP A 158 -25.70 -7.50 -16.46
CA ASP A 158 -24.49 -8.30 -16.62
C ASP A 158 -24.31 -9.32 -15.49
N LEU A 159 -25.10 -10.38 -15.57
CA LEU A 159 -25.09 -11.47 -14.59
C LEU A 159 -23.77 -12.26 -14.61
N ASN A 160 -23.12 -12.35 -15.78
CA ASN A 160 -21.85 -13.05 -15.93
C ASN A 160 -20.76 -12.34 -15.12
N MET A 161 -20.61 -11.02 -15.26
CA MET A 161 -19.64 -10.28 -14.44
C MET A 161 -19.99 -10.33 -12.95
N ALA A 162 -21.26 -10.20 -12.58
CA ALA A 162 -21.69 -10.29 -11.19
C ALA A 162 -21.26 -11.61 -10.52
N THR A 163 -21.40 -12.73 -11.23
CA THR A 163 -20.99 -14.06 -10.74
C THR A 163 -19.47 -14.22 -10.68
N LEU A 164 -18.73 -13.76 -11.69
CA LEU A 164 -17.26 -13.79 -11.69
C LEU A 164 -16.67 -12.97 -10.53
N ILE A 165 -17.21 -11.77 -10.29
CA ILE A 165 -16.76 -10.91 -9.18
C ILE A 165 -17.06 -11.54 -7.82
N ALA A 166 -18.22 -12.20 -7.66
CA ALA A 166 -18.56 -12.90 -6.42
C ALA A 166 -17.54 -14.00 -6.08
N GLN A 167 -16.88 -14.57 -7.10
CA GLN A 167 -15.85 -15.60 -6.97
C GLN A 167 -14.41 -15.05 -7.00
N ALA A 168 -14.21 -13.73 -7.07
CA ALA A 168 -12.88 -13.12 -7.24
C ALA A 168 -11.90 -13.34 -6.06
N THR A 169 -12.40 -13.87 -4.92
CA THR A 169 -11.56 -14.29 -3.77
C THR A 169 -11.20 -15.78 -3.84
N GLY A 170 -11.61 -16.46 -4.90
CA GLY A 170 -11.74 -17.91 -4.98
C GLY A 170 -10.47 -18.70 -5.24
N ASP A 171 -10.71 -19.98 -5.47
CA ASP A 171 -9.77 -21.06 -5.70
C ASP A 171 -8.84 -20.81 -6.91
N PRO A 172 -7.56 -21.27 -6.89
CA PRO A 172 -6.67 -21.18 -8.05
C PRO A 172 -7.23 -21.78 -9.34
N ALA A 173 -8.12 -22.78 -9.28
CA ALA A 173 -8.74 -23.33 -10.48
C ALA A 173 -9.71 -22.33 -11.13
N PHE A 174 -10.42 -21.52 -10.33
CA PHE A 174 -11.26 -20.45 -10.87
C PHE A 174 -10.40 -19.41 -11.61
N LYS A 175 -9.30 -18.97 -11.00
CA LYS A 175 -8.36 -18.01 -11.62
C LYS A 175 -7.79 -18.55 -12.94
N SER A 176 -7.40 -19.83 -12.98
CA SER A 176 -6.83 -20.45 -14.18
C SER A 176 -7.84 -20.59 -15.33
N LEU A 177 -9.12 -20.82 -15.03
CA LEU A 177 -10.17 -20.86 -16.04
C LEU A 177 -10.37 -19.50 -16.71
N ILE A 178 -10.39 -18.41 -15.93
CA ILE A 178 -10.49 -17.05 -16.48
C ILE A 178 -9.24 -16.68 -17.27
N ALA A 179 -8.05 -16.99 -16.76
CA ALA A 179 -6.79 -16.77 -17.48
C ALA A 179 -6.77 -17.49 -18.84
N ARG A 180 -7.23 -18.75 -18.89
CA ARG A 180 -7.34 -19.49 -20.15
C ARG A 180 -8.32 -18.82 -21.12
N GLN A 181 -9.47 -18.36 -20.62
CA GLN A 181 -10.45 -17.67 -21.46
C GLN A 181 -9.89 -16.37 -22.05
N LEU A 182 -9.15 -15.59 -21.26
CA LEU A 182 -8.46 -14.37 -21.71
C LEU A 182 -7.44 -14.68 -22.80
N ASN A 183 -6.63 -15.74 -22.63
CA ASN A 183 -5.68 -16.17 -23.66
C ASN A 183 -6.37 -16.56 -24.96
N THR A 184 -7.46 -17.33 -24.90
CA THR A 184 -8.23 -17.71 -26.10
C THR A 184 -8.80 -16.48 -26.82
N TRP A 185 -9.29 -15.48 -26.08
CA TRP A 185 -9.75 -14.24 -26.71
C TRP A 185 -8.63 -13.45 -27.37
N GLN A 186 -7.45 -13.40 -26.74
CA GLN A 186 -6.28 -12.77 -27.34
C GLN A 186 -5.81 -13.51 -28.60
N GLU A 187 -5.76 -14.84 -28.59
CA GLU A 187 -5.36 -15.67 -29.73
C GLU A 187 -6.30 -15.51 -30.94
N CYS A 188 -7.60 -15.33 -30.69
CA CYS A 188 -8.60 -15.12 -31.74
C CYS A 188 -8.84 -13.65 -32.10
N GLY A 189 -8.13 -12.69 -31.47
CA GLY A 189 -8.31 -11.25 -31.68
C GLY A 189 -9.65 -10.68 -31.17
N ALA A 190 -10.36 -11.44 -30.34
CA ALA A 190 -11.64 -11.07 -29.75
C ALA A 190 -11.49 -10.08 -28.58
N ASP A 191 -10.28 -9.88 -28.07
CA ASP A 191 -9.98 -8.94 -26.99
C ASP A 191 -10.29 -7.49 -27.37
N THR A 192 -10.19 -7.15 -28.66
CA THR A 192 -10.55 -5.82 -29.21
C THR A 192 -12.05 -5.53 -29.20
N LEU A 193 -12.88 -6.56 -29.02
CA LEU A 193 -14.35 -6.43 -28.96
C LEU A 193 -14.86 -6.30 -27.52
N ILE A 194 -13.96 -6.29 -26.55
CA ILE A 194 -14.27 -6.27 -25.12
C ILE A 194 -13.83 -4.92 -24.58
N ALA A 195 -14.74 -4.24 -23.88
CA ALA A 195 -14.47 -3.00 -23.18
C ALA A 195 -13.18 -3.12 -22.34
N ASP A 196 -12.28 -2.13 -22.43
CA ASP A 196 -10.96 -2.19 -21.80
C ASP A 196 -11.07 -2.31 -20.26
N SER A 197 -11.99 -1.56 -19.65
CA SER A 197 -12.31 -1.64 -18.22
C SER A 197 -12.82 -3.03 -17.81
N ARG A 198 -13.58 -3.69 -18.69
CA ARG A 198 -14.07 -5.06 -18.50
C ARG A 198 -12.92 -6.06 -18.57
N ARG A 199 -12.06 -5.92 -19.57
CA ARG A 199 -10.89 -6.76 -19.77
C ARG A 199 -9.91 -6.63 -18.59
N ALA A 200 -9.67 -5.40 -18.11
CA ALA A 200 -8.83 -5.14 -16.94
C ALA A 200 -9.40 -5.79 -15.66
N THR A 201 -10.73 -5.69 -15.49
CA THR A 201 -11.44 -6.39 -14.40
C THR A 201 -11.23 -7.89 -14.45
N LEU A 202 -11.38 -8.51 -15.63
CA LEU A 202 -11.20 -9.95 -15.81
C LEU A 202 -9.76 -10.41 -15.58
N HIS A 203 -8.77 -9.65 -16.03
CA HIS A 203 -7.36 -9.91 -15.71
C HIS A 203 -7.15 -9.92 -14.19
N LEU A 204 -7.66 -8.89 -13.50
CA LEU A 204 -7.50 -8.78 -12.05
C LEU A 204 -8.16 -9.97 -11.33
N VAL A 205 -9.37 -10.36 -11.72
CA VAL A 205 -10.07 -11.53 -11.16
C VAL A 205 -9.33 -12.84 -11.45
N ALA A 206 -8.66 -12.95 -12.60
CA ALA A 206 -7.79 -14.08 -12.94
C ALA A 206 -6.48 -14.11 -12.14
N GLY A 207 -6.17 -13.09 -11.33
CA GLY A 207 -4.89 -12.94 -10.67
C GLY A 207 -3.76 -12.54 -11.62
N LEU A 208 -4.10 -12.02 -12.80
CA LEU A 208 -3.18 -11.48 -13.78
C LEU A 208 -3.12 -9.96 -13.63
N ARG A 209 -1.94 -9.37 -13.78
CA ARG A 209 -1.77 -7.91 -13.77
C ARG A 209 -2.37 -7.35 -15.06
N PRO A 210 -3.37 -6.44 -15.01
CA PRO A 210 -3.73 -5.65 -16.17
C PRO A 210 -2.67 -4.56 -16.37
N SER A 211 -1.83 -4.75 -17.38
CA SER A 211 -0.79 -3.79 -17.79
C SER A 211 -1.42 -2.41 -18.07
N SER A 212 -0.67 -1.32 -17.84
CA SER A 212 -1.06 0.11 -17.92
C SER A 212 -2.16 0.60 -16.97
N HIS A 213 -3.13 -0.25 -16.61
CA HIS A 213 -4.25 0.13 -15.75
C HIS A 213 -3.86 0.30 -14.28
N LEU A 214 -2.93 -0.52 -13.76
CA LEU A 214 -2.49 -0.38 -12.37
C LEU A 214 -1.41 0.69 -12.17
N GLU A 215 -0.65 1.02 -13.22
CA GLU A 215 0.44 2.00 -13.18
C GLU A 215 -0.06 3.45 -13.16
N THR A 216 -1.24 3.69 -13.72
CA THR A 216 -1.87 5.01 -13.80
C THR A 216 -2.69 5.36 -12.55
N LEU A 217 -2.90 4.39 -11.65
CA LEU A 217 -3.69 4.56 -10.42
C LEU A 217 -2.84 5.07 -9.26
N ASP A 218 -3.53 5.59 -8.24
CA ASP A 218 -2.88 5.88 -6.96
C ASP A 218 -2.26 4.60 -6.39
N TRP A 219 -1.05 4.73 -5.84
CA TRP A 219 -0.33 3.60 -5.26
C TRP A 219 -1.15 2.81 -4.22
N ILE A 220 -2.05 3.45 -3.46
CA ILE A 220 -2.91 2.78 -2.47
C ILE A 220 -3.90 1.83 -3.17
N ARG A 221 -4.54 2.27 -4.26
CA ARG A 221 -5.49 1.46 -5.03
C ARG A 221 -4.79 0.31 -5.73
N ALA A 222 -3.63 0.58 -6.34
CA ALA A 222 -2.81 -0.43 -6.97
C ALA A 222 -2.28 -1.47 -5.96
N LEU A 223 -1.72 -1.03 -4.83
CA LEU A 223 -1.27 -1.91 -3.75
C LEU A 223 -2.42 -2.75 -3.18
N ARG A 224 -3.63 -2.18 -3.07
CA ARG A 224 -4.82 -2.92 -2.64
C ARG A 224 -5.21 -4.00 -3.65
N ALA A 225 -5.20 -3.68 -4.94
CA ALA A 225 -5.44 -4.65 -5.99
C ALA A 225 -4.41 -5.79 -5.95
N THR A 226 -3.13 -5.46 -5.75
CA THR A 226 -2.05 -6.43 -5.55
C THR A 226 -2.31 -7.33 -4.36
N ALA A 227 -2.54 -6.74 -3.19
CA ALA A 227 -2.78 -7.46 -1.94
C ALA A 227 -3.97 -8.41 -2.02
N ARG A 228 -5.03 -8.02 -2.75
CA ARG A 228 -6.27 -8.78 -2.80
C ARG A 228 -6.30 -9.86 -3.88
N TYR A 229 -5.80 -9.55 -5.07
CA TYR A 229 -6.06 -10.36 -6.27
C TYR A 229 -4.80 -11.01 -6.87
N LEU A 230 -3.66 -10.32 -6.80
CA LEU A 230 -2.43 -10.72 -7.48
C LEU A 230 -1.51 -11.54 -6.58
N CYS A 231 -1.62 -11.37 -5.27
CA CYS A 231 -0.92 -12.20 -4.30
C CYS A 231 -1.65 -13.54 -4.01
N PRO A 232 -0.94 -14.53 -3.43
CA PRO A 232 -1.54 -15.77 -2.90
C PRO A 232 -2.63 -15.50 -1.84
N GLN A 233 -3.45 -16.50 -1.50
CA GLN A 233 -4.60 -16.35 -0.59
C GLN A 233 -4.25 -15.85 0.83
N ILE A 234 -3.02 -16.09 1.30
CA ILE A 234 -2.52 -15.59 2.60
C ILE A 234 -1.11 -15.04 2.38
N PRO A 235 -0.97 -13.82 1.86
CA PRO A 235 0.33 -13.27 1.56
C PRO A 235 0.94 -12.58 2.77
N THR A 236 2.26 -12.62 2.90
CA THR A 236 2.98 -11.77 3.85
C THR A 236 3.00 -10.33 3.36
N LEU A 237 3.17 -9.36 4.26
CA LEU A 237 3.27 -7.95 3.86
C LEU A 237 4.44 -7.73 2.89
N GLU A 238 5.56 -8.42 3.12
CA GLU A 238 6.71 -8.39 2.22
C GLU A 238 6.35 -8.87 0.80
N GLN A 239 5.62 -9.98 0.68
CA GLN A 239 5.19 -10.47 -0.63
C GLN A 239 4.34 -9.43 -1.36
N ILE A 240 3.41 -8.79 -0.65
CA ILE A 240 2.55 -7.74 -1.23
C ILE A 240 3.39 -6.58 -1.76
N VAL A 241 4.29 -6.04 -0.91
CA VAL A 241 5.14 -4.90 -1.28
C VAL A 241 6.07 -5.25 -2.44
N ARG A 242 6.71 -6.42 -2.41
CA ARG A 242 7.59 -6.87 -3.51
C ARG A 242 6.83 -7.09 -4.81
N THR A 243 5.65 -7.72 -4.75
CA THR A 243 4.83 -7.90 -5.95
C THR A 243 4.44 -6.54 -6.52
N TYR A 244 4.08 -5.57 -5.68
CA TYR A 244 3.77 -4.21 -6.11
C TYR A 244 5.00 -3.48 -6.71
N GLU A 245 6.16 -3.52 -6.04
CA GLU A 245 7.38 -2.88 -6.52
C GLU A 245 7.87 -3.46 -7.85
N SER A 246 7.68 -4.76 -8.07
CA SER A 246 8.03 -5.43 -9.35
C SER A 246 7.32 -4.81 -10.56
N TYR A 247 6.23 -4.07 -10.33
CA TYR A 247 5.51 -3.40 -11.41
C TYR A 247 6.27 -2.26 -12.04
N PHE A 248 7.14 -1.62 -11.26
CA PHE A 248 7.91 -0.45 -11.68
C PHE A 248 9.35 -0.81 -12.01
N SER A 249 9.86 -1.94 -11.50
CA SER A 249 11.18 -2.47 -11.87
C SER A 249 11.24 -3.09 -13.27
N SER A 250 10.12 -3.13 -13.99
CA SER A 250 10.02 -3.68 -15.36
C SER A 250 9.98 -2.60 -16.44
N SER A 251 10.15 -1.31 -16.09
CA SER A 251 10.58 -0.33 -17.09
C SER A 251 11.95 -0.77 -17.57
N GLU A 252 12.06 -1.07 -18.85
CA GLU A 252 13.30 -1.39 -19.56
C GLU A 252 14.50 -0.70 -18.91
N ASP A 253 15.29 -1.47 -18.16
CA ASP A 253 16.69 -1.12 -17.95
C ASP A 253 17.29 -1.10 -19.37
N VAL A 254 17.20 0.05 -20.03
CA VAL A 254 18.11 0.38 -21.11
C VAL A 254 19.46 0.34 -20.43
N ASP A 255 20.16 -0.78 -20.65
CA ASP A 255 21.48 -1.00 -20.13
C ASP A 255 22.40 0.06 -20.74
N LEU A 256 22.53 1.20 -20.04
CA LEU A 256 23.39 2.31 -20.41
C LEU A 256 24.87 1.88 -20.43
N SER A 257 25.20 0.66 -19.95
CA SER A 257 26.52 0.06 -20.13
C SER A 257 26.77 -0.50 -21.54
N SER A 258 25.74 -0.54 -22.40
CA SER A 258 25.84 -0.92 -23.80
C SER A 258 26.06 0.25 -24.77
N LEU A 259 26.10 1.49 -24.27
CA LEU A 259 26.57 2.62 -25.06
C LEU A 259 28.10 2.49 -25.22
N PRO A 260 28.63 2.53 -26.45
CA PRO A 260 30.08 2.59 -26.62
C PRO A 260 30.59 3.81 -25.86
N GLU A 261 31.54 3.59 -24.95
CA GLU A 261 32.26 4.65 -24.26
C GLU A 261 32.92 5.53 -25.33
N ASP A 262 32.35 6.69 -25.61
CA ASP A 262 33.04 7.70 -26.40
C ASP A 262 34.30 8.09 -25.59
N GLU A 263 35.47 7.81 -26.17
CA GLU A 263 36.83 7.99 -25.63
C GLU A 263 37.22 9.46 -25.36
N MET A 264 36.27 10.32 -24.98
CA MET A 264 36.50 11.72 -24.68
C MET A 264 35.97 12.01 -23.29
N GLY A 265 36.76 11.64 -22.27
CA GLY A 265 36.45 11.72 -20.84
C GLY A 265 35.88 13.06 -20.37
N MET A 266 34.57 13.23 -20.53
CA MET A 266 33.81 14.41 -20.12
C MET A 266 32.62 13.94 -19.29
N SER A 267 32.81 13.87 -17.98
CA SER A 267 31.68 13.79 -17.04
C SER A 267 31.00 15.16 -16.96
N PHE A 268 29.68 15.22 -17.17
CA PHE A 268 28.90 16.43 -16.90
C PHE A 268 29.04 16.81 -15.41
N PRO A 269 29.39 18.07 -15.07
CA PRO A 269 29.45 18.48 -13.69
C PRO A 269 28.03 18.60 -13.15
N THR A 270 27.65 17.72 -12.23
CA THR A 270 26.40 17.87 -11.47
C THR A 270 26.54 19.00 -10.45
N PRO A 271 25.58 19.94 -10.36
CA PRO A 271 25.64 21.03 -9.38
C PRO A 271 25.55 20.51 -7.93
N PRO A 272 26.17 21.20 -6.96
CA PRO A 272 26.56 20.59 -5.69
C PRO A 272 25.49 20.63 -4.58
N TYR A 273 24.20 20.51 -4.88
CA TYR A 273 23.15 20.69 -3.86
C TYR A 273 21.90 19.80 -3.92
N ASP A 274 21.84 18.71 -4.70
CA ASP A 274 20.58 17.92 -4.79
C ASP A 274 20.44 16.76 -3.78
N ASP A 275 21.40 16.53 -2.88
CA ASP A 275 21.35 15.38 -1.95
C ASP A 275 20.68 15.64 -0.59
N VAL A 276 20.07 16.81 -0.36
CA VAL A 276 19.63 17.18 1.00
C VAL A 276 18.24 17.86 1.00
N TYR A 277 17.19 17.03 1.07
CA TYR A 277 15.80 17.35 1.47
C TYR A 277 14.91 18.20 0.53
N THR A 278 14.63 17.72 -0.68
CA THR A 278 13.41 18.14 -1.39
C THR A 278 12.27 17.14 -1.13
N LEU A 279 11.60 17.28 0.03
CA LEU A 279 10.26 16.76 0.23
C LEU A 279 9.30 17.56 -0.67
N THR A 280 9.15 17.13 -1.93
CA THR A 280 8.17 17.70 -2.85
C THR A 280 6.77 17.19 -2.49
N THR A 281 6.16 17.80 -1.47
CA THR A 281 4.73 17.64 -1.20
C THR A 281 3.92 18.49 -2.18
N SER A 282 3.78 18.00 -3.41
CA SER A 282 2.64 18.36 -4.25
C SER A 282 1.60 17.25 -4.14
N VAL A 283 0.34 17.63 -3.94
CA VAL A 283 -0.80 16.70 -3.75
C VAL A 283 -0.98 15.77 -4.96
N SER A 284 -0.48 16.17 -6.13
CA SER A 284 -0.48 15.37 -7.36
C SER A 284 0.74 14.45 -7.48
N ALA A 285 1.93 14.81 -6.99
CA ALA A 285 3.11 13.94 -7.06
C ALA A 285 3.11 12.84 -5.98
N SER A 286 2.45 13.06 -4.83
CA SER A 286 2.35 12.07 -3.75
C SER A 286 1.44 10.88 -4.06
N LEU A 287 0.59 10.99 -5.09
CA LEU A 287 -0.27 9.90 -5.57
C LEU A 287 0.51 8.95 -6.51
N LEU A 288 1.51 9.47 -7.22
CA LEU A 288 2.35 8.75 -8.18
C LEU A 288 3.68 8.25 -7.59
N ASN A 289 4.26 8.97 -6.61
CA ASN A 289 5.53 8.59 -5.98
C ASN A 289 5.31 7.94 -4.60
N PRO A 290 5.29 6.60 -4.51
CA PRO A 290 5.04 5.91 -3.25
C PRO A 290 6.14 6.18 -2.21
N THR A 291 7.38 6.43 -2.65
CA THR A 291 8.56 6.68 -1.80
C THR A 291 8.51 7.98 -0.99
N ALA A 292 7.68 8.95 -1.39
CA ALA A 292 7.50 10.20 -0.65
C ALA A 292 6.43 10.09 0.46
N SER A 293 5.68 8.98 0.52
CA SER A 293 4.59 8.79 1.47
C SER A 293 5.06 8.09 2.75
N VAL A 294 4.86 8.73 3.91
CA VAL A 294 5.11 8.12 5.23
C VAL A 294 4.37 6.80 5.40
N MET A 295 3.16 6.68 4.87
CA MET A 295 2.38 5.43 4.90
C MET A 295 3.08 4.30 4.16
N PHE A 296 3.69 4.58 3.01
CA PHE A 296 4.43 3.56 2.26
C PHE A 296 5.76 3.21 2.93
N ILE A 297 6.47 4.20 3.48
CA ILE A 297 7.68 3.98 4.27
C ILE A 297 7.39 3.07 5.47
N ILE A 298 6.26 3.28 6.17
CA ILE A 298 5.82 2.40 7.27
C ILE A 298 5.66 0.95 6.79
N LEU A 299 5.06 0.73 5.61
CA LEU A 299 4.90 -0.61 5.03
C LEU A 299 6.26 -1.26 4.72
N ILE A 300 7.20 -0.49 4.15
CA ILE A 300 8.57 -0.96 3.88
C ILE A 300 9.28 -1.36 5.17
N ILE A 301 9.22 -0.52 6.22
CA ILE A 301 9.87 -0.80 7.50
C ILE A 301 9.39 -2.14 8.08
N ILE A 302 8.09 -2.43 8.05
CA ILE A 302 7.58 -3.69 8.59
C ILE A 302 7.93 -4.87 7.68
N SER A 303 7.88 -4.69 6.36
CA SER A 303 8.28 -5.75 5.43
C SER A 303 9.74 -6.16 5.60
N THR A 304 10.62 -5.21 5.94
CA THR A 304 12.06 -5.46 6.13
C THR A 304 12.40 -5.97 7.52
N TYR A 305 11.67 -5.54 8.56
CA TYR A 305 11.87 -5.98 9.94
C TYR A 305 11.56 -7.47 10.17
N ASN A 306 10.60 -8.02 9.41
CA ASN A 306 10.23 -9.44 9.52
C ASN A 306 11.14 -10.39 8.73
N ARG A 307 12.30 -9.92 8.22
CA ARG A 307 13.26 -10.77 7.52
C ARG A 307 13.87 -11.74 8.54
N PRO A 308 13.64 -13.06 8.44
CA PRO A 308 14.47 -13.99 9.19
C PRO A 308 15.91 -13.76 8.73
N GLU A 309 16.84 -13.58 9.66
CA GLU A 309 18.27 -13.55 9.33
C GLU A 309 18.59 -14.86 8.61
N THR A 310 18.66 -14.81 7.28
CA THR A 310 19.26 -15.88 6.51
C THR A 310 20.73 -15.87 6.87
N GLY A 311 21.12 -16.80 7.75
CA GLY A 311 22.47 -16.97 8.22
C GLY A 311 23.45 -17.08 7.05
N ASN A 312 24.11 -15.99 6.75
CA ASN A 312 25.40 -15.93 6.07
C ASN A 312 26.37 -15.18 6.98
N GLY A 313 26.50 -15.67 8.21
CA GLY A 313 27.63 -15.38 9.06
C GLY A 313 28.74 -16.37 8.75
N SER A 314 29.58 -16.07 7.75
CA SER A 314 30.89 -16.71 7.64
C SER A 314 31.65 -16.44 8.94
N PRO A 315 32.24 -17.46 9.61
CA PRO A 315 32.94 -17.24 10.86
C PRO A 315 34.17 -16.34 10.64
N PRO A 316 34.49 -15.44 11.58
CA PRO A 316 35.66 -14.59 11.45
C PRO A 316 36.91 -15.46 11.48
N THR A 317 37.70 -15.39 10.41
CA THR A 317 39.03 -15.96 10.35
C THR A 317 39.89 -15.36 11.45
N MET A 318 40.22 -16.18 12.47
CA MET A 318 41.30 -15.89 13.41
C MET A 318 42.59 -15.62 12.63
N ARG A 319 43.06 -14.36 12.64
CA ARG A 319 44.47 -14.07 12.37
C ARG A 319 45.30 -14.66 13.50
N ARG A 320 46.05 -15.72 13.21
CA ARG A 320 47.16 -16.17 14.05
C ARG A 320 48.29 -15.14 13.96
N GLY A 321 48.66 -14.57 15.10
CA GLY A 321 50.05 -14.31 15.46
C GLY A 321 50.54 -15.49 16.30
#